data_AF-A0A1F9UQU5-F1
#
_entry.id   AF-A0A1F9UQU5-F1
#
_cell.length_a   1.000
_cell.length_b   1.000
_cell.length_c   1.000
_cell.angle_alpha   90.00
_cell.angle_beta   90.00
_cell.angle_gamma   90.00
#
_symmetry.space_group_name_H-M   'P 1'
#
loop_
_entity.id
_entity.type
_entity.pdbx_description
1 polymer ?
#
loop_
_entity_poly.entity_id
_entity_poly.type
_entity_poly.pdbx_seq_one_letter_code
_entity_poly.pdbx_strand_id
1 'polypeptide(L)'
;MRACPSACIDLTSERNAAGKKIIQNYTIDFGKCNWCRLCEEACPTNPKSVHHTLEYEMMFLSRDDFKITWTKDAEGRPLVPVNAAGVPIGPWADTPGKHLSVGLGAHKSPPPVAAPAAVPAAPPAH
;
A
#
# COMPACT_ATOMS: atom_id res chain seq x y z
N MET A 1 16.98 0.24 5.79
CA MET A 1 17.24 -1.18 5.43
C MET A 1 18.60 -1.32 4.75
N ARG A 2 19.47 -2.25 5.18
CA ARG A 2 20.86 -2.34 4.66
C ARG A 2 20.95 -2.86 3.21
N ALA A 3 19.96 -3.61 2.74
CA ALA A 3 19.96 -4.16 1.38
C ALA A 3 19.65 -3.13 0.28
N CYS A 4 19.07 -1.97 0.62
CA CYS A 4 18.73 -0.95 -0.37
C CYS A 4 19.97 -0.12 -0.72
N PRO A 5 20.45 -0.13 -1.98
CA PRO A 5 21.67 0.60 -2.37
C PRO A 5 21.49 2.12 -2.28
N SER A 6 20.29 2.62 -2.52
CA SER A 6 19.96 4.06 -2.43
C SER A 6 19.57 4.52 -1.02
N ALA A 7 19.58 3.61 -0.03
CA ALA A 7 19.08 3.87 1.32
C ALA A 7 17.68 4.53 1.38
N CYS A 8 16.78 4.18 0.46
CA CYS A 8 15.44 4.79 0.36
C CYS A 8 14.41 4.22 1.35
N ILE A 9 14.77 3.20 2.14
CA ILE A 9 13.87 2.53 3.08
C ILE A 9 14.26 2.82 4.52
N ASP A 10 13.32 3.39 5.28
CA ASP A 10 13.40 3.61 6.72
C ASP A 10 12.46 2.66 7.49
N LEU A 11 12.93 2.19 8.65
CA LEU A 11 12.30 1.15 9.45
C LEU A 11 12.55 1.42 10.94
N THR A 12 11.47 1.66 11.68
CA THR A 12 11.50 1.73 13.15
C THR A 12 10.90 0.46 13.74
N SER A 13 11.41 0.08 14.90
CA SER A 13 11.04 -1.16 15.54
C SER A 13 11.22 -1.09 17.04
N GLU A 14 10.36 -1.81 17.74
CA GLU A 14 10.38 -1.94 19.19
C GLU A 14 10.45 -3.41 19.57
N ARG A 15 10.68 -3.71 20.86
CA ARG A 15 10.56 -5.08 21.38
C ARG A 15 9.27 -5.20 22.17
N ASN A 16 8.52 -6.25 21.90
CA ASN A 16 7.36 -6.58 22.72
C ASN A 16 7.77 -7.18 24.08
N ALA A 17 6.81 -7.46 24.96
CA ALA A 17 7.05 -8.06 26.27
C ALA A 17 7.78 -9.42 26.21
N ALA A 18 7.67 -10.15 25.10
CA ALA A 18 8.38 -11.40 24.85
C ALA A 18 9.79 -11.20 24.23
N GLY A 19 10.28 -9.97 24.14
CA GLY A 19 11.58 -9.62 23.57
C GLY A 19 11.65 -9.70 22.03
N LYS A 20 10.55 -10.04 21.35
CA LYS A 20 10.48 -10.13 19.88
C LYS A 20 10.48 -8.72 19.28
N LYS A 21 11.32 -8.52 18.27
CA LYS A 21 11.37 -7.27 17.49
C LYS A 21 10.10 -7.15 16.64
N ILE A 22 9.34 -6.08 16.86
CA ILE A 22 8.15 -5.71 16.11
C ILE A 22 8.46 -4.46 15.30
N ILE A 23 8.19 -4.51 14.01
CA ILE A 23 8.33 -3.35 13.12
C ILE A 23 7.11 -2.45 13.31
N GLN A 24 7.34 -1.19 13.64
CA GLN A 24 6.29 -0.20 13.89
C GLN A 24 5.94 0.60 12.64
N ASN A 25 6.95 0.99 11.87
CA ASN A 25 6.74 1.62 10.58
C ASN A 25 7.62 0.98 9.49
N TYR A 26 7.15 1.11 8.27
CA TYR A 26 7.92 0.86 7.07
C TYR A 26 7.76 2.10 6.20
N THR A 27 8.84 2.70 5.75
CA THR A 27 8.77 3.88 4.88
C THR A 27 9.64 3.67 3.66
N ILE A 28 9.14 4.05 2.48
CA ILE A 28 9.93 4.06 1.25
C ILE A 28 9.84 5.44 0.59
N ASP A 29 10.99 5.94 0.13
CA ASP A 29 11.11 7.13 -0.71
C ASP A 29 11.23 6.70 -2.18
N PHE A 30 10.12 6.74 -2.92
CA PHE A 30 10.05 6.40 -4.34
C PHE A 30 10.85 7.37 -5.21
N GLY A 31 11.14 8.58 -4.73
CA GLY A 31 12.02 9.52 -5.42
C GLY A 31 13.49 9.11 -5.41
N LYS A 32 13.87 8.14 -4.56
CA LYS A 32 15.24 7.57 -4.46
C LYS A 32 15.31 6.09 -4.82
N CYS A 33 14.18 5.40 -4.85
CA CYS A 33 14.11 4.00 -5.21
C CYS A 33 14.58 3.81 -6.66
N ASN A 34 15.44 2.82 -6.89
CA ASN A 34 15.90 2.44 -8.23
C ASN A 34 15.26 1.12 -8.71
N TRP A 35 14.22 0.64 -8.03
CA TRP A 35 13.42 -0.55 -8.37
C TRP A 35 14.24 -1.84 -8.56
N CYS A 36 15.38 -1.96 -7.89
CA CYS A 36 16.30 -3.10 -8.04
C CYS A 36 15.83 -4.43 -7.41
N ARG A 37 14.68 -4.47 -6.72
CA ARG A 37 14.11 -5.64 -6.01
C ARG A 37 14.97 -6.28 -4.90
N LEU A 38 16.14 -5.74 -4.58
CA LEU A 38 17.00 -6.28 -3.50
C LEU A 38 16.32 -6.30 -2.13
N CYS A 39 15.38 -5.39 -1.85
CA CYS A 39 14.62 -5.41 -0.60
C CYS A 39 13.63 -6.58 -0.50
N GLU A 40 13.07 -7.03 -1.62
CA GLU A 40 12.20 -8.22 -1.68
C GLU A 40 13.03 -9.49 -1.51
N GLU A 41 14.19 -9.59 -2.15
CA GLU A 41 15.09 -10.73 -2.00
C GLU A 41 15.62 -10.87 -0.57
N ALA A 42 16.03 -9.75 0.04
CA ALA A 42 16.58 -9.73 1.39
C ALA A 42 15.52 -9.85 2.50
N CYS A 43 14.21 -9.87 2.16
CA CYS A 43 13.15 -9.96 3.15
C CYS A 43 13.18 -11.32 3.87
N PRO A 44 13.38 -11.36 5.20
CA PRO A 44 13.55 -12.62 5.93
C PRO A 44 12.21 -13.32 6.26
N THR A 45 11.07 -12.68 5.97
CA THR A 45 9.76 -13.24 6.32
C THR A 45 9.29 -14.22 5.24
N ASN A 46 8.52 -15.23 5.65
CA ASN A 46 7.84 -16.15 4.74
C ASN A 46 6.35 -16.23 5.13
N PRO A 47 5.41 -15.69 4.32
CA PRO A 47 5.62 -15.01 3.05
C PRO A 47 6.43 -13.70 3.21
N LYS A 48 7.01 -13.20 2.12
CA LYS A 48 7.76 -11.95 2.17
C LYS A 48 6.80 -10.79 2.50
N SER A 49 7.29 -9.81 3.23
CA SER A 49 6.49 -8.66 3.66
C SER A 49 6.57 -7.49 2.69
N VAL A 50 7.52 -7.52 1.76
CA VAL A 50 7.71 -6.53 0.71
C VAL A 50 7.86 -7.24 -0.62
N HIS A 51 7.11 -6.76 -1.61
CA HIS A 51 7.06 -7.33 -2.95
C HIS A 51 7.03 -6.21 -3.99
N HIS A 52 7.82 -6.36 -5.05
CA HIS A 52 7.61 -5.58 -6.25
C HIS A 52 6.51 -6.24 -7.07
N THR A 53 5.53 -5.45 -7.43
CA THR A 53 4.40 -5.85 -8.23
C THR A 53 4.64 -5.49 -9.71
N LEU A 54 3.62 -5.59 -10.56
CA LEU A 54 3.73 -5.32 -12.00
C LEU A 54 3.19 -3.93 -12.38
N GLU A 55 2.85 -3.10 -11.39
CA GLU A 55 2.37 -1.74 -11.58
C GLU A 55 3.52 -0.82 -11.98
N TYR A 56 3.41 -0.25 -13.17
CA TYR A 56 4.38 0.70 -13.72
C TYR A 56 3.79 2.09 -13.94
N GLU A 57 2.46 2.23 -13.93
CA GLU A 57 1.75 3.50 -14.12
C GLU A 57 1.54 4.18 -12.77
N MET A 58 2.61 4.75 -12.21
CA MET A 58 2.51 5.54 -10.98
C MET A 58 2.96 6.97 -11.24
N MET A 59 2.13 7.93 -10.84
CA MET A 59 2.47 9.35 -10.86
C MET A 59 2.24 9.94 -9.49
N PHE A 60 3.05 10.93 -9.16
CA PHE A 60 2.98 11.68 -7.91
C PHE A 60 2.87 13.15 -8.26
N LEU A 61 2.00 13.88 -7.56
CA LEU A 61 1.72 15.29 -7.86
C LEU A 61 2.58 16.25 -7.03
N SER A 62 3.15 15.75 -5.93
CA SER A 62 4.06 16.49 -5.07
C SER A 62 5.25 15.63 -4.62
N ARG A 63 6.29 16.29 -4.11
CA ARG A 63 7.45 15.60 -3.51
C ARG A 63 7.07 14.82 -2.25
N ASP A 64 6.07 15.30 -1.51
CA ASP A 64 5.61 14.63 -0.29
C ASP A 64 4.99 13.28 -0.61
N ASP A 65 4.37 13.15 -1.78
CA ASP A 65 3.76 11.90 -2.25
C ASP A 65 4.77 10.81 -2.58
N PHE A 66 6.04 11.17 -2.85
CA PHE A 66 7.09 10.18 -3.10
C PHE A 66 7.44 9.35 -1.86
N LYS A 67 7.20 9.86 -0.66
CA LYS A 67 7.56 9.16 0.57
C LYS A 67 6.32 8.59 1.21
N ILE A 68 6.22 7.27 1.18
CA ILE A 68 5.06 6.53 1.67
C ILE A 68 5.44 5.79 2.95
N THR A 69 4.62 5.95 3.98
CA THR A 69 4.79 5.30 5.28
C THR A 69 3.61 4.40 5.60
N TRP A 70 3.91 3.15 5.95
CA TRP A 70 2.98 2.17 6.50
C TRP A 70 3.19 2.06 8.00
N THR A 71 2.08 2.10 8.73
CA THR A 71 2.03 1.94 10.17
C THR A 71 0.97 0.92 10.57
N LYS A 72 0.91 0.61 11.86
CA LYS A 72 -0.09 -0.25 12.47
C LYS A 72 -0.73 0.49 13.64
N ASP A 73 -1.96 0.12 13.99
CA ASP A 73 -2.59 0.56 15.23
C ASP A 73 -2.02 -0.18 16.46
N ALA A 74 -2.55 0.15 17.64
CA ALA A 74 -2.13 -0.47 18.91
C ALA A 74 -2.39 -1.98 18.95
N GLU A 75 -3.39 -2.46 18.20
CA GLU A 75 -3.71 -3.89 18.07
C GLU A 75 -2.87 -4.58 16.97
N GLY A 76 -1.98 -3.85 16.30
CA GLY A 76 -1.12 -4.36 15.24
C GLY A 76 -1.83 -4.51 13.89
N ARG A 77 -3.06 -4.01 13.75
CA ARG A 77 -3.78 -3.96 12.47
C ARG A 77 -3.16 -2.88 11.59
N PRO A 78 -2.90 -3.16 10.32
CA PRO A 78 -2.29 -2.17 9.47
C PRO A 78 -3.24 -1.02 9.12
N LEU A 79 -2.68 0.19 9.07
CA LEU A 79 -3.40 1.42 8.72
C LEU A 79 -3.25 1.75 7.23
N VAL A 80 -4.08 2.68 6.76
CA VAL A 80 -3.94 3.26 5.42
C VAL A 80 -2.58 3.97 5.35
N PRO A 81 -1.75 3.69 4.33
CA PRO A 81 -0.46 4.36 4.21
C PRO A 81 -0.64 5.86 3.94
N VAL A 82 0.31 6.64 4.42
CA VAL A 82 0.30 8.10 4.31
C VAL A 82 1.55 8.60 3.59
N ASN A 83 1.44 9.78 2.97
CA ASN A 83 2.58 10.49 2.38
C ASN A 83 3.43 11.21 3.44
N ALA A 84 4.46 11.95 3.01
CA ALA A 84 5.31 12.72 3.93
C ALA A 84 4.55 13.78 4.74
N ALA A 85 3.44 14.30 4.21
CA ALA A 85 2.56 15.26 4.87
C ALA A 85 1.53 14.61 5.81
N GLY A 86 1.54 13.28 5.95
CA GLY A 86 0.56 12.54 6.77
C GLY A 86 -0.80 12.39 6.09
N VAL A 87 -0.91 12.74 4.81
CA VAL A 87 -2.15 12.62 4.04
C VAL A 87 -2.27 11.18 3.52
N PRO A 88 -3.46 10.55 3.62
CA PRO A 88 -3.69 9.23 3.07
C PRO A 88 -3.34 9.11 1.57
N ILE A 89 -2.63 8.02 1.31
CA ILE A 89 -1.92 7.61 0.11
C ILE A 89 -2.65 7.32 -1.22
N GLY A 90 -3.96 7.17 -1.35
CA GLY A 90 -4.53 6.56 -2.56
C GLY A 90 -5.99 6.16 -2.39
N PRO A 91 -6.60 5.38 -3.30
CA PRO A 91 -7.99 4.95 -3.20
C PRO A 91 -8.22 3.87 -2.11
N TRP A 92 -7.35 3.78 -1.10
CA TRP A 92 -7.22 2.66 -0.17
C TRP A 92 -8.15 2.72 1.04
N ALA A 93 -9.21 3.54 0.97
CA ALA A 93 -10.27 3.51 1.97
C ALA A 93 -11.03 2.18 1.96
N ASP A 94 -11.08 1.48 0.82
CA ASP A 94 -12.14 0.49 0.57
C ASP A 94 -11.64 -0.97 0.43
N THR A 95 -10.34 -1.26 0.62
CA THR A 95 -9.84 -2.65 0.45
C THR A 95 -9.15 -3.22 1.70
N PRO A 96 -9.86 -4.05 2.50
CA PRO A 96 -9.27 -4.76 3.61
C PRO A 96 -8.07 -5.62 3.15
N GLY A 97 -6.92 -5.47 3.81
CA GLY A 97 -5.74 -6.31 3.57
C GLY A 97 -4.80 -5.91 2.42
N LYS A 98 -5.14 -4.90 1.59
CA LYS A 98 -4.27 -4.42 0.48
C LYS A 98 -3.46 -3.16 0.81
N HIS A 99 -3.55 -2.68 2.04
CA HIS A 99 -2.92 -1.45 2.51
C HIS A 99 -1.38 -1.48 2.40
N LEU A 100 -0.73 -2.63 2.20
CA LEU A 100 0.73 -2.79 2.14
C LEU A 100 1.32 -2.74 0.71
N SER A 101 0.50 -2.49 -0.32
CA SER A 101 0.93 -2.47 -1.73
C SER A 101 0.83 -1.05 -2.32
N VAL A 102 1.92 -0.54 -2.92
CA VAL A 102 1.86 0.68 -3.77
C VAL A 102 1.73 0.25 -5.22
N GLY A 103 0.61 0.59 -5.83
CA GLY A 103 0.41 0.35 -7.25
C GLY A 103 -0.99 0.73 -7.71
N LEU A 104 -1.07 1.37 -8.87
CA LEU A 104 -2.32 1.71 -9.59
C LEU A 104 -3.03 0.46 -10.17
N GLY A 105 -2.87 -0.72 -9.58
CA GLY A 105 -3.31 -2.01 -10.16
C GLY A 105 -3.80 -3.06 -9.17
N ALA A 106 -3.68 -2.81 -7.86
CA ALA A 106 -4.29 -3.66 -6.83
C ALA A 106 -5.84 -3.68 -6.85
N HIS A 107 -6.45 -2.90 -7.75
CA HIS A 107 -7.89 -2.79 -7.98
C HIS A 107 -8.40 -3.49 -9.26
N LYS A 108 -7.66 -4.46 -9.83
CA LYS A 108 -8.18 -5.30 -10.94
C LYS A 108 -9.25 -6.34 -10.52
N SER A 109 -10.03 -6.05 -9.48
CA SER A 109 -11.38 -6.61 -9.40
C SER A 109 -12.32 -5.43 -9.54
N PRO A 110 -13.09 -5.33 -10.65
CA PRO A 110 -14.13 -4.32 -10.71
C PRO A 110 -15.04 -4.51 -9.49
N PRO A 111 -15.57 -3.42 -8.89
CA PRO A 111 -16.62 -3.57 -7.89
C PRO A 111 -17.73 -4.45 -8.49
N PRO A 112 -18.40 -5.31 -7.69
CA PRO A 112 -19.54 -6.05 -8.21
C PRO A 112 -20.52 -5.03 -8.79
N VAL A 113 -20.68 -5.07 -10.11
CA VAL A 113 -21.63 -4.20 -10.79
C VAL A 113 -23.00 -4.60 -10.22
N ALA A 114 -23.63 -3.70 -9.48
CA ALA A 114 -25.02 -3.91 -9.11
C ALA A 114 -25.78 -4.15 -10.42
N ALA A 115 -26.55 -5.24 -10.46
CA ALA A 115 -27.39 -5.54 -11.61
C ALA A 115 -28.17 -4.26 -11.98
N PRO A 116 -28.24 -3.89 -13.28
CA PRO A 116 -28.98 -2.70 -13.67
C PRO A 116 -30.39 -2.80 -13.11
N ALA A 117 -30.83 -1.75 -12.41
CA ALA A 117 -32.20 -1.66 -11.97
C ALA A 117 -33.11 -1.85 -13.20
N ALA A 118 -34.06 -2.78 -13.10
CA ALA A 118 -35.02 -3.03 -14.16
C ALA A 118 -35.70 -1.70 -14.52
N VAL A 119 -35.55 -1.28 -15.77
CA VAL A 119 -36.26 -0.13 -16.31
C VAL A 119 -37.75 -0.50 -16.28
N PRO A 120 -38.62 0.24 -15.57
CA PRO A 120 -40.05 -0.05 -15.61
C PRO A 120 -40.54 0.16 -17.04
N ALA A 121 -41.29 -0.82 -17.55
CA ALA A 121 -41.88 -0.76 -18.88
C ALA A 121 -42.75 0.50 -19.01
N ALA A 122 -42.56 1.24 -20.10
CA ALA A 122 -43.41 2.38 -20.43
C ALA A 122 -44.87 1.90 -20.61
N PRO A 123 -45.87 2.65 -20.11
CA PRO A 123 -47.27 2.29 -20.32
C PRO A 123 -47.64 2.40 -21.80
N PRO A 124 -48.59 1.59 -22.28
CA PRO A 124 -48.98 1.59 -23.69
C PRO A 124 -49.59 2.93 -24.10
N ALA A 125 -49.20 3.41 -25.28
CA ALA A 125 -49.81 4.60 -25.89
C ALA A 125 -51.26 4.28 -26.30
N HIS A 126 -52.17 5.20 -25.97
CA HIS A 126 -53.55 5.22 -26.44
C HIS A 126 -53.65 5.75 -27.88
#